data_AF-A0A0S8H7I7-F1
#
_entry.id   AF-A0A0S8H7I7-F1
#
_cell.length_a   1.000
_cell.length_b   1.000
_cell.length_c   1.000
_cell.angle_alpha   90.00
_cell.angle_beta   90.00
_cell.angle_gamma   90.00
#
_symmetry.space_group_name_H-M   'P 1'
#
loop_
_entity.id
_entity.type
_entity.pdbx_description
1 polymer ?
#
loop_
_entity_poly.entity_id
_entity_poly.type
_entity_poly.pdbx_seq_one_letter_code
_entity_poly.pdbx_strand_id
1 'polypeptide(L)'
;MLDTLILNLLGCFLGALFIAGFVLDQWFDKVLRREHPQVWQALGSPTFARRSLRTQLACTRFLWRSEYLRLRNRKLTLLARFEKLVVIAFSVGFVAMLLLYPELARGERIKLW
;
A
#
# COMPACT_ATOMS: atom_id res chain seq x y z
N MET A 1 9.70 23.08 18.24
CA MET A 1 8.81 23.66 17.20
C MET A 1 9.11 23.11 15.81
N LEU A 2 10.37 23.13 15.34
CA LEU A 2 10.75 22.55 14.04
C LEU A 2 10.44 21.04 13.95
N ASP A 3 10.74 20.27 14.99
CA ASP A 3 10.49 18.81 15.00
C ASP A 3 9.01 18.45 14.89
N THR A 4 8.15 19.24 15.52
CA THR A 4 6.69 19.06 15.46
C THR A 4 6.16 19.33 14.05
N LEU A 5 6.70 20.34 13.36
CA LEU A 5 6.35 20.63 11.96
C LEU A 5 6.80 19.49 11.03
N ILE A 6 8.02 19.01 11.19
CA ILE A 6 8.55 17.88 10.40
C ILE A 6 7.70 16.63 10.61
N LEU A 7 7.37 16.30 11.87
CA LEU A 7 6.52 15.16 12.21
C LEU A 7 5.13 15.26 11.58
N ASN A 8 4.51 16.44 11.63
CA ASN A 8 3.19 16.68 11.01
C ASN A 8 3.26 16.53 9.48
N LEU A 9 4.29 17.07 8.83
CA LEU A 9 4.47 16.96 7.39
C LEU A 9 4.68 15.50 6.95
N LEU A 10 5.52 14.74 7.68
CA LEU A 10 5.72 13.31 7.46
C LEU A 10 4.42 12.52 7.67
N GLY A 11 3.68 12.82 8.73
CA GLY A 11 2.38 12.21 9.00
C GLY A 11 1.36 12.47 7.88
N CYS A 12 1.24 13.72 7.42
CA CYS A 12 0.38 14.09 6.30
C CYS A 12 0.80 13.38 5.01
N PHE A 13 2.10 13.32 4.73
CA PHE A 13 2.64 12.63 3.55
C PHE A 13 2.33 11.12 3.57
N LEU A 14 2.55 10.46 4.71
CA LEU A 14 2.21 9.04 4.88
C LEU A 14 0.70 8.80 4.79
N GLY A 15 -0.11 9.67 5.36
CA GLY A 15 -1.57 9.62 5.24
C GLY A 15 -2.04 9.75 3.78
N ALA A 16 -1.45 10.67 3.02
CA ALA A 16 -1.75 10.84 1.59
C ALA A 16 -1.36 9.59 0.77
N LEU A 17 -0.19 9.00 1.03
CA LEU A 17 0.24 7.75 0.40
C LEU A 17 -0.68 6.57 0.76
N PHE A 18 -1.14 6.49 2.01
CA PHE A 18 -2.07 5.45 2.44
C PHE A 18 -3.40 5.54 1.67
N ILE A 19 -3.97 6.75 1.56
CA ILE A 19 -5.21 6.98 0.79
C ILE A 19 -4.99 6.65 -0.70
N ALA A 20 -3.86 7.09 -1.28
CA ALA A 20 -3.54 6.79 -2.67
C ALA A 20 -3.40 5.29 -2.92
N GLY A 21 -2.71 4.57 -2.03
CA GLY A 21 -2.57 3.12 -2.08
C GLY A 21 -3.92 2.40 -1.98
N PHE A 22 -4.80 2.87 -1.09
CA PHE A 22 -6.15 2.33 -0.96
C PHE A 22 -6.99 2.51 -2.24
N VAL A 23 -6.96 3.70 -2.85
CA VAL A 23 -7.69 3.96 -4.10
C VAL A 23 -7.14 3.11 -5.25
N LEU A 24 -5.81 3.00 -5.36
CA LEU A 24 -5.15 2.16 -6.37
C LEU A 24 -5.54 0.69 -6.22
N ASP A 25 -5.56 0.17 -4.99
CA ASP A 25 -5.96 -1.20 -4.69
C ASP A 25 -7.42 -1.47 -5.10
N GLN A 26 -8.34 -0.55 -4.81
CA GLN A 26 -9.74 -0.66 -5.25
C GLN A 26 -9.87 -0.63 -6.78
N TRP A 27 -9.08 0.21 -7.46
CA TRP A 27 -9.08 0.27 -8.92
C TRP A 27 -8.47 -0.98 -9.55
N PHE A 28 -7.36 -1.46 -9.00
CA PHE A 28 -6.72 -2.70 -9.41
C PHE A 28 -7.67 -3.87 -9.28
N ASP A 29 -8.35 -4.01 -8.14
CA ASP A 29 -9.36 -5.05 -7.92
C ASP A 29 -10.51 -4.96 -8.93
N LYS A 30 -11.03 -3.75 -9.15
CA LYS A 30 -12.12 -3.52 -10.11
C LYS A 30 -11.73 -3.89 -11.54
N VAL A 31 -10.51 -3.55 -11.97
CA VAL A 31 -10.00 -3.91 -13.31
C VAL A 31 -9.76 -5.41 -13.40
N LEU A 32 -9.13 -6.02 -12.39
CA LEU A 32 -8.86 -7.45 -12.36
C LEU A 32 -10.16 -8.28 -12.39
N ARG A 33 -11.17 -7.87 -11.61
CA ARG A 33 -12.50 -8.51 -11.59
C ARG A 33 -13.21 -8.43 -12.94
N ARG A 34 -13.10 -7.28 -13.64
CA ARG A 34 -13.77 -7.05 -14.92
C ARG A 34 -13.08 -7.75 -16.08
N GLU A 35 -11.76 -7.65 -16.16
CA GLU A 35 -10.99 -8.07 -17.34
C GLU A 35 -10.40 -9.47 -17.17
N HIS A 36 -10.16 -9.93 -15.94
CA HIS A 36 -9.57 -11.25 -15.64
C HIS A 36 -10.30 -11.95 -14.46
N PRO A 37 -11.61 -12.22 -14.57
CA PRO A 37 -12.41 -12.76 -13.46
C PRO A 37 -11.90 -14.10 -12.92
N GLN A 38 -11.31 -14.95 -13.77
CA GLN A 38 -10.72 -16.23 -13.36
C GLN A 38 -9.54 -16.04 -12.40
N VAL A 39 -8.67 -15.07 -12.68
CA VAL A 39 -7.52 -14.73 -11.83
C VAL A 39 -8.01 -14.09 -10.54
N TRP A 40 -8.99 -13.19 -10.64
CA TRP A 40 -9.60 -12.55 -9.48
C TRP A 40 -10.22 -13.57 -8.51
N GLN A 41 -10.93 -14.58 -9.03
CA GLN A 41 -11.45 -15.69 -8.22
C GLN A 41 -10.33 -16.54 -7.62
N ALA A 42 -9.28 -16.84 -8.38
CA ALA A 42 -8.12 -17.61 -7.90
C ALA A 42 -7.37 -16.90 -6.76
N LEU A 43 -7.37 -15.56 -6.74
CA LEU A 43 -6.82 -14.76 -5.63
C LEU A 43 -7.73 -14.73 -4.39
N GLY A 44 -8.89 -15.40 -4.43
CA GLY A 44 -9.83 -15.48 -3.32
C GLY A 44 -10.84 -14.34 -3.27
N SER A 45 -11.12 -13.68 -4.41
CA SER A 45 -12.15 -12.63 -4.55
C SER A 45 -12.00 -11.49 -3.53
N PRO A 46 -10.85 -10.77 -3.55
CA PRO A 46 -10.50 -9.72 -2.59
C PRO A 46 -11.49 -8.55 -2.62
N THR A 47 -12.62 -8.68 -1.95
CA THR A 47 -13.53 -7.57 -1.68
C THR A 47 -13.16 -6.94 -0.35
N PHE A 48 -13.22 -5.62 -0.25
CA PHE A 48 -12.89 -4.87 0.96
C PHE A 48 -13.59 -5.43 2.22
N ALA A 49 -14.87 -5.83 2.10
CA ALA A 49 -15.66 -6.38 3.19
C ALA A 49 -15.33 -7.84 3.58
N ARG A 50 -14.56 -8.58 2.75
CA ARG A 50 -14.23 -10.01 2.98
C ARG A 50 -12.73 -10.28 2.83
N ARG A 51 -11.90 -9.29 3.12
CA ARG A 51 -10.45 -9.41 2.96
C ARG A 51 -9.87 -10.21 4.12
N SER A 52 -9.72 -11.51 3.92
CA SER A 52 -8.95 -12.35 4.85
C SER A 52 -7.44 -12.07 4.69
N LEU A 53 -6.66 -12.29 5.75
CA LEU A 53 -5.19 -12.21 5.68
C LEU A 53 -4.63 -13.09 4.55
N ARG A 54 -5.22 -14.27 4.31
CA ARG A 54 -4.81 -15.17 3.21
C ARG A 54 -5.02 -14.53 1.85
N THR A 55 -6.17 -13.90 1.63
CA THR A 55 -6.50 -13.20 0.38
C THR A 55 -5.56 -12.02 0.16
N GLN A 56 -5.25 -11.27 1.22
CA GLN A 56 -4.30 -10.16 1.16
C GLN A 56 -2.89 -10.65 0.81
N LEU A 57 -2.41 -11.72 1.45
CA LEU A 57 -1.14 -12.35 1.13
C LEU A 57 -1.08 -12.86 -0.32
N ALA A 58 -2.16 -13.44 -0.84
CA ALA A 58 -2.23 -13.88 -2.23
C ALA A 58 -2.10 -12.71 -3.21
N CYS A 59 -2.82 -11.61 -2.97
CA CYS A 59 -2.73 -10.39 -3.80
C CYS A 59 -1.33 -9.77 -3.74
N THR A 60 -0.76 -9.64 -2.54
CA THR A 60 0.60 -9.15 -2.34
C THR A 60 1.60 -10.02 -3.10
N ARG A 61 1.50 -11.35 -2.97
CA ARG A 61 2.37 -12.29 -3.69
C ARG A 61 2.22 -12.17 -5.21
N PHE A 62 1.01 -12.03 -5.72
CA PHE A 62 0.72 -11.80 -7.14
C PHE A 62 1.39 -10.52 -7.68
N LEU A 63 1.28 -9.41 -6.92
CA LEU A 63 1.92 -8.13 -7.23
C LEU A 63 3.46 -8.23 -7.17
N TRP A 64 4.01 -8.83 -6.12
CA TRP A 64 5.46 -8.92 -5.93
C TRP A 64 6.12 -9.83 -6.96
N ARG A 65 5.51 -10.99 -7.27
CA ARG A 65 5.96 -11.91 -8.32
C ARG A 65 5.72 -11.41 -9.74
N SER A 66 5.07 -10.25 -9.89
CA SER A 66 4.77 -9.64 -11.18
C SER A 66 3.96 -10.55 -12.10
N GLU A 67 3.11 -11.40 -11.51
CA GLU A 67 2.25 -12.34 -12.26
C GLU A 67 1.25 -11.60 -13.16
N TYR A 68 0.92 -10.35 -12.81
CA TYR A 68 0.12 -9.42 -13.63
C TYR A 68 0.70 -9.18 -15.04
N LEU A 69 2.01 -9.33 -15.25
CA LEU A 69 2.64 -9.15 -16.57
C LEU A 69 2.21 -10.25 -17.55
N ARG A 70 1.86 -11.44 -17.04
CA ARG A 70 1.40 -12.57 -17.86
C ARG A 70 0.04 -12.30 -18.50
N LEU A 71 -0.76 -11.42 -17.89
CA LEU A 71 -2.09 -11.05 -18.37
C LEU A 71 -2.05 -10.12 -19.59
N ARG A 72 -0.86 -9.64 -19.98
CA ARG A 72 -0.63 -8.77 -21.17
C ARG A 72 -1.55 -7.54 -21.21
N ASN A 73 -2.00 -7.08 -20.05
CA ASN A 73 -2.91 -5.96 -19.91
C ASN A 73 -2.16 -4.71 -19.46
N ARG A 74 -2.09 -3.70 -20.34
CA ARG A 74 -1.30 -2.48 -20.10
C ARG A 74 -1.86 -1.65 -18.93
N LYS A 75 -3.20 -1.56 -18.79
CA LYS A 75 -3.84 -0.81 -17.71
C LYS A 75 -3.55 -1.44 -16.35
N LEU A 76 -3.75 -2.76 -16.26
CA LEU A 76 -3.47 -3.54 -15.05
C LEU A 76 -1.97 -3.48 -14.68
N THR A 77 -1.09 -3.55 -15.68
CA THR A 77 0.36 -3.43 -15.48
C THR A 77 0.76 -2.07 -14.91
N LEU A 78 0.17 -0.97 -15.41
CA LEU A 78 0.42 0.36 -14.88
C LEU A 78 -0.08 0.50 -13.45
N LEU A 79 -1.31 0.08 -13.18
CA LEU A 79 -1.89 0.11 -11.82
C LEU A 79 -1.02 -0.68 -10.83
N ALA A 80 -0.64 -1.91 -11.17
CA ALA A 80 0.22 -2.74 -10.31
C ALA A 80 1.59 -2.10 -10.05
N ARG A 81 2.18 -1.43 -11.05
CA ARG A 81 3.46 -0.72 -10.87
C ARG A 81 3.31 0.51 -9.98
N PHE A 82 2.27 1.31 -10.18
CA PHE A 82 1.97 2.46 -9.33
C PHE A 82 1.70 2.03 -7.89
N GLU A 83 0.94 0.97 -7.70
CA GLU A 83 0.65 0.42 -6.37
C GLU A 83 1.95 -0.04 -5.68
N LYS A 84 2.82 -0.78 -6.38
CA LYS A 84 4.14 -1.15 -5.84
C LYS A 84 4.98 0.08 -5.47
N LEU A 85 5.00 1.11 -6.31
CA LEU A 85 5.74 2.36 -6.02
C LEU A 85 5.19 3.06 -4.77
N VAL A 86 3.88 3.17 -4.63
CA VAL A 86 3.24 3.78 -3.45
C VAL A 86 3.54 2.99 -2.19
N VAL A 87 3.47 1.65 -2.24
CA VAL A 87 3.82 0.79 -1.10
C VAL A 87 5.29 0.97 -0.72
N ILE A 88 6.22 0.98 -1.69
CA ILE A 88 7.64 1.21 -1.44
C ILE A 88 7.87 2.60 -0.83
N ALA A 89 7.27 3.65 -1.40
CA ALA A 89 7.39 5.02 -0.89
C ALA A 89 6.85 5.15 0.54
N PHE A 90 5.72 4.51 0.83
CA PHE A 90 5.14 4.46 2.16
C PHE A 90 6.07 3.74 3.13
N SER A 91 6.59 2.56 2.78
CA SER A 91 7.51 1.80 3.62
C SER A 91 8.81 2.57 3.90
N VAL A 92 9.40 3.22 2.89
CA VAL A 92 10.59 4.04 3.06
C VAL A 92 10.31 5.25 3.96
N GLY A 93 9.22 5.96 3.73
CA GLY A 93 8.81 7.10 4.56
C GLY A 93 8.53 6.69 6.01
N PHE A 94 7.88 5.54 6.22
CA PHE A 94 7.59 5.01 7.55
C PHE A 94 8.87 4.60 8.28
N VAL A 95 9.80 3.90 7.62
CA VAL A 95 11.10 3.56 8.21
C VAL A 95 11.91 4.83 8.54
N ALA A 96 11.93 5.81 7.63
CA ALA A 96 12.60 7.09 7.87
C ALA A 96 12.00 7.81 9.10
N MET A 97 10.68 7.80 9.24
CA MET A 97 9.99 8.36 10.41
C MET A 97 10.41 7.65 11.71
N LEU A 98 10.51 6.31 11.72
CA LEU A 98 10.96 5.57 12.90
C LEU A 98 12.43 5.82 13.24
N LEU A 99 13.29 6.01 12.24
CA LEU A 99 14.72 6.31 12.45
C LEU A 99 14.95 7.73 12.96
N LEU A 100 14.18 8.71 12.46
CA LEU A 100 14.26 10.10 12.90
C LEU A 100 13.62 10.32 14.28
N TYR A 101 12.59 9.53 14.60
CA TYR A 101 11.82 9.64 15.85
C TYR A 101 11.73 8.29 16.56
N PRO A 102 12.85 7.77 17.12
CA PRO A 102 12.88 6.46 17.76
C PRO A 102 11.96 6.36 18.99
N GLU A 103 11.59 7.49 19.61
CA GLU A 103 10.62 7.53 20.71
C GLU A 103 9.25 6.99 20.30
N LEU A 104 8.86 7.17 19.04
CA LEU A 104 7.64 6.58 18.49
C LEU A 104 7.72 5.05 18.45
N ALA A 105 8.91 4.49 18.19
CA ALA A 105 9.12 3.04 18.18
C ALA A 105 9.09 2.45 19.59
N ARG A 106 9.56 3.22 20.59
CA ARG A 106 9.57 2.81 22.01
C ARG A 106 8.23 2.96 22.71
N GLY A 107 7.28 3.68 22.11
CA GLY A 107 6.01 4.03 22.75
C GLY A 107 6.18 5.02 23.91
N GLU A 108 7.33 5.69 23.98
CA GLU A 108 7.58 6.73 24.98
C GLU A 108 6.88 8.02 24.53
N ARG A 109 6.25 8.73 25.47
CA ARG A 109 5.64 10.02 25.15
C ARG A 109 6.73 10.97 24.71
N ILE A 110 6.62 11.47 23.48
CA ILE A 110 7.46 12.57 22.98
C ILE A 110 7.29 13.72 23.97
N LYS A 111 8.37 14.09 24.67
CA LYS A 111 8.41 15.31 25.47
C LYS A 111 8.42 16.48 24.50
N LEU A 112 7.23 16.87 24.06
CA LEU A 112 6.97 18.15 23.42
C LEU A 112 7.05 19.18 24.56
N TRP A 113 8.25 19.72 24.75
CA TRP A 113 8.53 20.78 25.71
C TRP A 113 7.55 21.93 25.57
#